data_AF-A0A920R205-F1
#
_entry.id   AF-A0A920R205-F1
#
_cell.length_a   1.000
_cell.length_b   1.000
_cell.length_c   1.000
_cell.angle_alpha   90.00
_cell.angle_beta   90.00
_cell.angle_gamma   90.00
#
_symmetry.space_group_name_H-M   'P 1'
#
loop_
_entity.id
_entity.type
_entity.pdbx_description
1 polymer ?
#
loop_
_entity_poly.entity_id
_entity_poly.type
_entity_poly.pdbx_seq_one_letter_code
_entity_poly.pdbx_strand_id
1 'polypeptide(L)'
;MAFAWKACQLVHSNAIVFAKDFALQGMGAGQPNRAISVYLAGRSAGENAKGCVMASDAFFPFQMELKTQPTLVLRRLSSLEDL
;
A
#
# COMPACT_ATOMS: atom_id res chain seq x y z
N MET A 1 8.14 5.73 -6.15
CA MET A 1 7.41 4.46 -6.36
C MET A 1 8.20 3.24 -5.88
N ALA A 2 9.47 3.07 -6.28
CA ALA A 2 10.30 1.93 -5.85
C ALA A 2 10.41 1.75 -4.32
N PHE A 3 10.50 2.84 -3.55
CA PHE A 3 10.53 2.78 -2.08
C PHE A 3 9.26 2.15 -1.49
N ALA A 4 8.08 2.64 -1.88
CA ALA A 4 6.80 2.14 -1.38
C ALA A 4 6.63 0.64 -1.66
N TRP A 5 7.09 0.20 -2.84
CA TRP A 5 7.08 -1.20 -3.24
C TRP A 5 8.01 -2.06 -2.37
N LYS A 6 9.27 -1.66 -2.22
CA LYS A 6 10.24 -2.38 -1.37
C LYS A 6 9.77 -2.45 0.09
N ALA A 7 9.21 -1.36 0.61
CA ALA A 7 8.61 -1.34 1.94
C ALA A 7 7.44 -2.33 2.05
N CYS A 8 6.59 -2.42 1.03
CA CYS A 8 5.45 -3.33 1.01
C CYS A 8 5.85 -4.82 1.03
N GLN A 9 6.99 -5.18 0.43
CA GLN A 9 7.49 -6.57 0.44
C GLN A 9 7.92 -7.04 1.85
N LEU A 10 8.23 -6.12 2.75
CA LEU A 10 8.62 -6.43 4.13
C LEU A 10 7.41 -6.54 5.08
N VAL A 11 6.20 -6.24 4.60
CA VAL A 11 4.97 -6.22 5.39
C VAL A 11 4.19 -7.51 5.17
N HIS A 12 3.73 -8.13 6.26
CA HIS A 12 2.92 -9.36 6.17
C HIS A 12 1.60 -9.14 5.40
N SER A 13 1.30 -10.07 4.50
CA SER A 13 0.06 -10.06 3.72
C SER A 13 -1.21 -10.16 4.58
N ASN A 14 -2.34 -9.54 4.21
CA ASN A 14 -2.55 -8.64 3.08
C ASN A 14 -1.90 -7.26 3.34
N ALA A 15 -0.87 -6.92 2.58
CA ALA A 15 -0.07 -5.72 2.85
C ALA A 15 -0.53 -4.51 2.04
N ILE A 16 -0.68 -3.38 2.72
CA ILE A 16 -0.87 -2.05 2.13
C ILE A 16 0.08 -1.08 2.80
N VAL A 17 0.79 -0.30 1.99
CA VAL A 17 1.75 0.71 2.45
C VAL A 17 1.45 2.05 1.79
N PHE A 18 1.45 3.11 2.59
CA PHE A 18 1.44 4.50 2.15
C PHE A 18 2.83 5.08 2.40
N ALA A 19 3.47 5.60 1.36
CA ALA A 19 4.79 6.20 1.50
C ALA A 19 4.91 7.50 0.71
N LYS A 20 5.69 8.42 1.26
CA LYS A 20 6.01 9.74 0.69
C LYS A 20 7.39 10.15 1.16
N ASP A 21 8.17 10.79 0.28
CA ASP A 21 9.50 11.32 0.61
C ASP A 21 10.43 10.29 1.28
N PHE A 22 10.45 9.05 0.76
CA PHE A 22 11.22 7.91 1.30
C PHE A 22 10.89 7.53 2.76
N ALA A 23 9.72 7.93 3.25
CA ALA A 23 9.23 7.59 4.57
C ALA A 23 7.88 6.84 4.49
N LEU A 24 7.70 5.90 5.41
CA LEU A 24 6.42 5.22 5.63
C LEU A 24 5.47 6.19 6.34
N GLN A 25 4.33 6.49 5.72
CA GLN A 25 3.29 7.33 6.32
C GLN A 25 2.22 6.48 7.01
N GLY A 26 1.97 5.26 6.51
CA GLY A 26 1.07 4.32 7.16
C GLY A 26 1.15 2.94 6.53
N MET A 27 0.75 1.91 7.30
CA MET A 27 0.69 0.54 6.80
C MET A 27 -0.49 -0.23 7.38
N GLY A 28 -0.97 -1.20 6.61
CA GLY A 28 -1.90 -2.24 7.04
C GLY A 28 -1.25 -3.59 6.76
N ALA A 29 -1.07 -4.39 7.80
CA ALA A 29 -0.33 -5.64 7.77
C ALA A 29 -1.15 -6.78 8.39
N GLY A 30 -1.05 -7.98 7.84
CA GLY A 30 -1.57 -9.20 8.46
C GLY A 30 -3.09 -9.28 8.57
N GLN A 31 -3.83 -8.47 7.80
CA GLN A 31 -5.29 -8.44 7.92
C GLN A 31 -5.93 -9.58 7.10
N PRO A 32 -7.05 -10.15 7.58
CA PRO A 32 -7.78 -11.20 6.88
C PRO A 32 -8.27 -10.76 5.49
N ASN A 33 -8.55 -9.46 5.31
CA ASN A 33 -8.94 -8.90 4.03
C ASN A 33 -8.19 -7.59 3.72
N ARG A 34 -8.07 -7.31 2.42
CA ARG A 34 -7.31 -6.17 1.89
C ARG A 34 -7.99 -4.82 2.13
N ALA A 35 -9.32 -4.80 2.21
CA ALA A 35 -10.07 -3.58 2.49
C ALA A 35 -9.74 -3.04 3.89
N ILE A 36 -9.59 -3.93 4.89
CA ILE A 36 -9.16 -3.57 6.24
C ILE A 36 -7.72 -3.06 6.21
N SER A 37 -6.81 -3.71 5.48
CA SER A 37 -5.44 -3.20 5.33
C SER A 37 -5.39 -1.79 4.75
N VAL A 38 -6.19 -1.51 3.72
CA VAL A 38 -6.29 -0.17 3.14
C VAL A 38 -6.83 0.83 4.15
N TYR A 39 -7.91 0.47 4.84
CA TYR A 39 -8.51 1.33 5.86
C TYR A 39 -7.51 1.66 6.98
N LEU A 40 -6.81 0.65 7.51
CA LEU A 40 -5.82 0.83 8.57
C LEU A 40 -4.61 1.64 8.09
N ALA A 41 -4.09 1.36 6.89
CA ALA A 41 -2.97 2.12 6.33
C ALA A 41 -3.33 3.59 6.11
N GLY A 42 -4.51 3.87 5.53
CA GLY A 42 -5.00 5.23 5.32
C GLY A 42 -5.29 5.94 6.63
N ARG A 43 -5.87 5.25 7.62
CA ARG A 43 -6.10 5.80 8.97
C ARG A 43 -4.78 6.13 9.68
N SER A 44 -3.78 5.26 9.57
CA SER A 44 -2.45 5.48 10.13
C SER A 44 -1.74 6.66 9.47
N ALA A 45 -1.90 6.83 8.16
CA ALA A 45 -1.31 7.95 7.42
C ALA A 45 -2.04 9.28 7.68
N GLY A 46 -3.33 9.25 8.02
CA GLY A 46 -4.10 10.44 8.35
C GLY A 46 -4.04 11.49 7.24
N GLU A 47 -3.70 12.73 7.59
CA GLU A 47 -3.55 13.82 6.63
C GLU A 47 -2.36 13.63 5.67
N ASN A 48 -1.32 12.92 6.12
CA ASN A 48 -0.14 12.63 5.31
C ASN A 48 -0.44 11.66 4.15
N ALA A 49 -1.60 10.99 4.16
CA ALA A 49 -2.04 10.16 3.03
C ALA A 49 -2.15 10.94 1.71
N LYS A 50 -2.38 12.26 1.78
CA LYS A 50 -2.47 13.13 0.59
C LYS A 50 -1.12 13.24 -0.11
N GLY A 51 -1.09 12.85 -1.38
CA GLY A 51 0.14 12.84 -2.19
C GLY A 51 1.08 11.69 -1.84
N CYS A 52 0.67 10.72 -1.02
CA CYS A 52 1.39 9.47 -0.86
C CYS A 52 1.26 8.60 -2.11
N VAL A 53 2.27 7.76 -2.30
CA VAL A 53 2.17 6.55 -3.12
C VAL A 53 1.61 5.43 -2.25
N MET A 54 0.53 4.79 -2.70
CA MET A 54 0.03 3.56 -2.10
C MET A 54 0.60 2.35 -2.86
N ALA A 55 1.19 1.40 -2.14
CA ALA A 55 1.65 0.11 -2.65
C ALA A 55 0.85 -1.03 -2.00
N SER A 56 0.60 -2.09 -2.77
CA SER A 56 -0.05 -3.31 -2.29
C SER A 56 0.71 -4.53 -2.78
N ASP A 57 0.86 -5.54 -1.93
CA ASP A 57 1.54 -6.81 -2.25
C ASP A 57 0.86 -7.64 -3.35
N ALA A 58 -0.39 -7.35 -3.68
CA ALA A 58 -1.19 -8.07 -4.66
C ALA A 58 -2.35 -7.20 -5.20
N PHE A 59 -3.13 -7.77 -6.11
CA PHE A 59 -4.26 -7.08 -6.74
C PHE A 59 -5.47 -6.93 -5.80
N PHE A 60 -6.30 -5.93 -6.09
CA PHE A 60 -7.60 -5.78 -5.45
C PHE A 60 -8.63 -6.68 -6.17
N PRO A 61 -9.32 -7.59 -5.44
CA PRO A 61 -10.25 -8.54 -6.05
C PRO A 61 -11.56 -7.91 -6.56
N PHE A 62 -11.85 -6.66 -6.17
CA PHE A 62 -13.02 -5.89 -6.59
C PHE A 62 -12.68 -4.40 -6.63
N GLN A 63 -13.50 -3.60 -7.30
CA GLN A 63 -13.37 -2.14 -7.28
C GLN A 63 -13.40 -1.66 -5.83
N MET A 64 -12.33 -0.98 -5.43
CA MET A 64 -12.18 -0.47 -4.07
C MET A 64 -12.30 1.04 -4.10
N GLU A 65 -13.25 1.56 -3.33
CA GLU A 65 -13.41 2.99 -3.12
C GLU A 65 -12.44 3.46 -2.04
N LEU A 66 -11.53 4.36 -2.40
CA LEU A 66 -10.58 4.95 -1.47
C LEU A 66 -11.12 6.31 -1.02
N LYS A 67 -11.33 6.48 0.30
CA LYS A 67 -11.75 7.78 0.86
C LYS A 67 -10.70 8.88 0.69
N THR A 68 -9.43 8.49 0.63
CA THR A 68 -8.30 9.37 0.30
C THR A 68 -7.89 9.11 -1.14
N GLN A 69 -7.38 10.12 -1.84
CA GLN A 69 -6.81 9.96 -3.19
C GLN A 69 -5.28 9.88 -3.11
N PRO A 70 -4.68 8.74 -2.71
CA PRO A 70 -3.26 8.51 -2.94
C PRO A 70 -3.03 8.21 -4.43
N THR A 71 -1.81 8.47 -4.91
CA THR A 71 -1.39 7.93 -6.21
C THR A 71 -1.20 6.43 -6.04
N LEU A 72 -2.05 5.64 -6.69
CA LEU A 72 -2.00 4.19 -6.58
C LEU A 72 -0.92 3.60 -7.49
N VAL A 73 0.01 2.85 -6.91
CA VAL A 73 0.96 2.02 -7.65
C VAL A 73 0.64 0.56 -7.39
N LEU A 74 0.04 -0.08 -8.39
CA LEU A 74 -0.14 -1.53 -8.46
C LEU A 74 0.97 -2.11 -9.33
N ARG A 75 1.75 -3.04 -8.80
CA ARG A 75 2.69 -3.84 -9.61
C ARG A 75 2.53 -5.32 -9.26
N ARG A 76 2.51 -6.14 -10.30
CA ARG A 76 2.54 -7.60 -10.20
C ARG A 76 3.99 -8.02 -9.96
N LEU A 77 4.24 -8.92 -9.00
CA LEU A 77 5.43 -9.78 -9.09
C LEU A 77 5.15 -10.81 -10.18
N SER A 78 5.64 -10.53 -11.38
CA SER A 78 5.66 -11.51 -12.47
C SER A 78 7.04 -12.13 -12.68
N SER A 79 8.12 -11.55 -12.15
CA SER A 79 9.49 -12.04 -12.34
C SER A 79 10.39 -11.71 -11.15
N LEU A 80 11.40 -12.55 -10.93
CA LEU A 80 12.51 -12.33 -9.98
C LEU A 80 13.38 -11.11 -10.34
N GLU A 81 13.17 -10.52 -11.51
CA GLU A 81 13.88 -9.34 -12.03
C GLU A 81 13.36 -8.01 -11.45
N ASP A 82 12.23 -8.03 -10.72
CA ASP A 82 11.64 -6.87 -10.04
C ASP A 82 12.18 -6.66 -8.59
N LEU A 83 13.27 -7.36 -8.23
CA LEU A 83 13.98 -7.28 -6.93
C LEU A 83 15.12 -6.26 -6.94
#